data_AF-A0A062TTK0-F1
#
_entry.id   AF-A0A062TTK0-F1
#
_cell.length_a   1.000
_cell.length_b   1.000
_cell.length_c   1.000
_cell.angle_alpha   90.00
_cell.angle_beta   90.00
_cell.angle_gamma   90.00
#
_symmetry.space_group_name_H-M   'P 1'
#
loop_
_entity.id
_entity.type
_entity.pdbx_description
1 polymer ?
#
loop_
_entity_poly.entity_id
_entity_poly.type
_entity_poly.pdbx_seq_one_letter_code
_entity_poly.pdbx_strand_id
1 'polypeptide(L)'
;MSLLERVIRGHRCRSTHHYIAMDALSLIATDDAEMWKDLFLVHHEHLLAGAKAPDSTFKDFKNHVLHISEGEWGGAPGKAMEWYANSVDHLRKKQWSKAAYALGVLSHYYADPIQPFHTGQTEEEGAIHRAVEWSIAKSRDKIDGRIATIGYPDVPVPDGIGFVADMVRNGARLSHEHYQTFIDHYDLDAGVKDPPSGLDETMFDAIVDLVAYATAGFGAILTRAIREAAVSAPKTHLTLQGYIETLDIPIRWVTAKLSDAADRHTVTRMYKEFQKTGKVIRTLPEDDKVIRKLHAKQVLRTPLKELNKQEIGPIGSKNKAVEERLLTQLIEDEAKLNVAEETAEDVGAAESEAEEILLDQPIMEETAEEVEAESEEPEEVPAPKKQAPPKAEEVLFEPEEANAETQAPTSEEDYDDESGDIARRSRITRDSPVVEAPSIGKKTAKRLGRAGITTVGDLLDCDPEETVFLLDVAYIDVDTLNDWKDQTILMMEVPGLRVHDAQILVGAGIRNRAELAEAPARTLFMLASEFLQTPEGDRVIRDDDYLAEEEVNGWIEMAKTAA
;
A
#
# COMPACT_ATOMS: atom_id res chain seq x y z
N MET A 1 -18.62 -20.12 15.40
CA MET A 1 -17.15 -19.89 15.35
C MET A 1 -16.52 -20.44 16.62
N SER A 2 -15.49 -21.28 16.52
CA SER A 2 -14.77 -21.79 17.70
C SER A 2 -13.90 -20.68 18.33
N LEU A 3 -13.39 -20.88 19.55
CA LEU A 3 -12.49 -19.90 20.18
C LEU A 3 -11.14 -19.83 19.44
N LEU A 4 -10.58 -20.97 19.04
CA LEU A 4 -9.36 -21.03 18.23
C LEU A 4 -9.53 -20.29 16.90
N GLU A 5 -10.64 -20.52 16.21
CA GLU A 5 -10.97 -19.86 14.95
C GLU A 5 -11.06 -18.34 15.13
N ARG A 6 -11.72 -17.85 16.19
CA ARG A 6 -11.74 -16.40 16.51
C ARG A 6 -10.34 -15.84 16.71
N VAL A 7 -9.47 -16.57 17.42
CA VAL A 7 -8.10 -16.10 17.69
C VAL A 7 -7.25 -16.12 16.42
N ILE A 8 -7.31 -17.17 15.59
CA ILE A 8 -6.62 -17.18 14.29
C ILE A 8 -7.14 -16.04 13.41
N ARG A 9 -8.46 -15.90 13.31
CA ARG A 9 -9.09 -14.88 12.48
C ARG A 9 -8.71 -13.46 12.90
N GLY A 10 -8.75 -13.15 14.19
CA GLY A 10 -8.37 -11.82 14.69
C GLY A 10 -6.87 -11.53 14.62
N HIS A 11 -6.02 -12.55 14.80
CA HIS A 11 -4.58 -12.33 14.99
C HIS A 11 -3.68 -12.83 13.86
N ARG A 12 -4.19 -13.58 12.87
CA ARG A 12 -3.41 -14.12 11.74
C ARG A 12 -3.93 -13.67 10.37
N CYS A 13 -5.23 -13.41 10.22
CA CYS A 13 -5.75 -12.85 8.98
C CYS A 13 -5.28 -11.39 8.82
N ARG A 14 -4.81 -11.03 7.62
CA ARG A 14 -4.21 -9.71 7.33
C ARG A 14 -4.64 -9.14 5.98
N SER A 15 -5.26 -9.94 5.13
CA SER A 15 -5.78 -9.55 3.83
C SER A 15 -7.18 -10.11 3.65
N THR A 16 -7.94 -9.55 2.71
CA THR A 16 -9.26 -10.06 2.32
C THR A 16 -9.19 -11.55 1.94
N HIS A 17 -8.14 -11.99 1.23
CA HIS A 17 -7.91 -13.40 0.88
C HIS A 17 -7.77 -14.30 2.12
N HIS A 18 -7.04 -13.87 3.15
CA HIS A 18 -6.94 -14.63 4.40
C HIS A 18 -8.33 -14.85 5.02
N TYR A 19 -9.16 -13.81 5.05
CA TYR A 19 -10.50 -13.90 5.61
C TYR A 19 -11.41 -14.80 4.77
N ILE A 20 -11.41 -14.67 3.43
CA ILE A 20 -12.17 -15.55 2.54
C ILE A 20 -11.78 -17.02 2.75
N ALA A 21 -10.48 -17.32 2.77
CA ALA A 21 -9.98 -18.69 2.95
C ALA A 21 -10.36 -19.28 4.31
N MET A 22 -10.23 -18.48 5.39
CA MET A 22 -10.54 -18.93 6.76
C MET A 22 -12.04 -19.04 7.02
N ASP A 23 -12.83 -18.06 6.59
CA ASP A 23 -14.28 -18.02 6.84
C ASP A 23 -15.00 -19.13 6.06
N ALA A 24 -14.51 -19.48 4.87
CA ALA A 24 -15.02 -20.59 4.07
C ALA A 24 -14.90 -21.96 4.75
N LEU A 25 -13.98 -22.14 5.73
CA LEU A 25 -13.88 -23.40 6.48
C LEU A 25 -15.16 -23.69 7.28
N SER A 26 -15.89 -22.65 7.70
CA SER A 26 -17.18 -22.80 8.38
C SER A 26 -18.33 -23.19 7.43
N LEU A 27 -18.09 -23.20 6.12
CA LEU A 27 -19.08 -23.51 5.08
C LEU A 27 -18.85 -24.87 4.43
N ILE A 28 -17.93 -25.68 4.97
CA ILE A 28 -17.73 -27.07 4.53
C ILE A 28 -18.99 -27.88 4.83
N ALA A 29 -19.57 -28.49 3.80
CA ALA A 29 -20.82 -29.24 3.89
C ALA A 29 -20.59 -30.75 3.70
N THR A 30 -19.87 -31.37 4.65
CA THR A 30 -19.70 -32.83 4.75
C THR A 30 -20.17 -33.35 6.11
N ASP A 31 -20.41 -34.66 6.22
CA ASP A 31 -20.83 -35.28 7.50
C ASP A 31 -19.77 -35.10 8.60
N ASP A 32 -18.51 -34.95 8.22
CA ASP A 32 -17.33 -34.73 9.06
C ASP A 32 -16.78 -33.29 8.98
N ALA A 33 -17.61 -32.31 8.62
CA ALA A 33 -17.20 -30.91 8.36
C ALA A 33 -16.39 -30.28 9.51
N GLU A 34 -16.82 -30.46 10.77
CA GLU A 34 -16.11 -29.92 11.92
C GLU A 34 -14.69 -30.50 12.06
N MET A 35 -14.50 -31.79 11.72
CA MET A 35 -13.17 -32.41 11.76
C MET A 35 -12.26 -31.86 10.65
N TRP A 36 -12.80 -31.60 9.46
CA TRP A 36 -12.06 -30.96 8.38
C TRP A 36 -11.68 -29.53 8.72
N LYS A 37 -12.62 -28.78 9.27
CA LYS A 37 -12.36 -27.43 9.77
C LYS A 37 -11.25 -27.44 10.82
N ASP A 38 -11.33 -28.29 11.84
CA ASP A 38 -10.30 -28.40 12.87
C ASP A 38 -8.93 -28.76 12.28
N LEU A 39 -8.87 -29.66 11.30
CA LEU A 39 -7.63 -29.96 10.58
C LEU A 39 -7.03 -28.71 9.92
N PHE A 40 -7.84 -27.92 9.20
CA PHE A 40 -7.33 -26.73 8.54
C PHE A 40 -7.02 -25.60 9.51
N LEU A 41 -7.67 -25.53 10.68
CA LEU A 41 -7.26 -24.65 11.77
C LEU A 41 -5.88 -25.03 12.33
N VAL A 42 -5.55 -26.34 12.45
CA VAL A 42 -4.17 -26.76 12.76
C VAL A 42 -3.18 -26.25 11.71
N HIS A 43 -3.54 -26.37 10.43
CA HIS A 43 -2.69 -25.98 9.32
C HIS A 43 -2.90 -24.55 8.81
N HIS A 44 -3.49 -23.67 9.62
CA HIS A 44 -3.85 -22.31 9.19
C HIS A 44 -2.65 -21.51 8.66
N GLU A 45 -1.46 -21.66 9.22
CA GLU A 45 -0.26 -20.95 8.71
C GLU A 45 0.03 -21.29 7.25
N HIS A 46 -0.18 -22.56 6.86
CA HIS A 46 -0.01 -23.00 5.48
C HIS A 46 -1.14 -22.49 4.59
N LEU A 47 -2.39 -22.54 5.08
CA LEU A 47 -3.55 -22.02 4.37
C LEU A 47 -3.39 -20.51 4.08
N LEU A 48 -3.03 -19.73 5.09
CA LEU A 48 -2.82 -18.29 4.98
C LEU A 48 -1.61 -17.97 4.09
N ALA A 49 -0.49 -18.69 4.25
CA ALA A 49 0.67 -18.54 3.38
C ALA A 49 0.30 -18.82 1.91
N GLY A 50 -0.51 -19.84 1.65
CA GLY A 50 -1.02 -20.14 0.31
C GLY A 50 -1.89 -19.01 -0.24
N ALA A 51 -2.82 -18.48 0.56
CA ALA A 51 -3.73 -17.41 0.16
C ALA A 51 -3.04 -16.07 -0.17
N LYS A 52 -1.77 -15.91 0.20
CA LYS A 52 -0.94 -14.72 -0.10
C LYS A 52 0.19 -15.01 -1.11
N ALA A 53 0.47 -16.28 -1.40
CA ALA A 53 1.60 -16.66 -2.23
C ALA A 53 1.52 -16.10 -3.68
N PRO A 54 0.34 -16.02 -4.32
CA PRO A 54 0.25 -15.42 -5.65
C PRO A 54 0.73 -13.97 -5.72
N ASP A 55 0.36 -13.12 -4.76
CA ASP A 55 0.82 -11.71 -4.69
C ASP A 55 2.30 -11.58 -4.35
N SER A 56 2.76 -12.38 -3.38
CA SER A 56 4.03 -12.13 -2.69
C SER A 56 5.19 -12.94 -3.25
N THR A 57 4.92 -14.16 -3.73
CA THR A 57 5.93 -15.14 -4.11
C THR A 57 5.89 -15.46 -5.60
N PHE A 58 4.71 -15.78 -6.14
CA PHE A 58 4.59 -16.17 -7.55
C PHE A 58 4.64 -14.96 -8.47
N LYS A 59 3.96 -13.87 -8.08
CA LYS A 59 3.88 -12.62 -8.83
C LYS A 59 3.46 -12.86 -10.29
N ASP A 60 2.60 -13.85 -10.50
CA ASP A 60 2.10 -14.25 -11.81
C ASP A 60 0.81 -13.49 -12.15
N PHE A 61 0.85 -12.17 -12.01
CA PHE A 61 -0.31 -11.26 -11.94
C PHE A 61 -1.38 -11.49 -13.01
N LYS A 62 -1.01 -11.88 -14.24
CA LYS A 62 -2.00 -12.19 -15.30
C LYS A 62 -2.99 -13.32 -14.89
N ASN A 63 -2.59 -14.19 -13.97
CA ASN A 63 -3.42 -15.26 -13.44
C ASN A 63 -4.40 -14.81 -12.36
N HIS A 64 -4.36 -13.53 -11.94
CA HIS A 64 -5.28 -12.95 -10.97
C HIS A 64 -6.52 -12.39 -11.66
N VAL A 65 -6.38 -12.01 -12.94
CA VAL A 65 -7.46 -11.36 -13.68
C VAL A 65 -8.23 -12.30 -14.61
N LEU A 66 -9.47 -11.90 -14.91
CA LEU A 66 -10.33 -12.47 -15.96
C LEU A 66 -11.20 -11.38 -16.59
N HIS A 67 -10.72 -10.79 -17.69
CA HIS A 67 -11.41 -9.68 -18.35
C HIS A 67 -12.62 -10.16 -19.16
N ILE A 68 -13.82 -9.91 -18.65
CA ILE A 68 -15.07 -10.46 -19.18
C ILE A 68 -15.42 -9.88 -20.55
N SER A 69 -15.30 -8.56 -20.71
CA SER A 69 -15.63 -7.85 -21.95
C SER A 69 -14.57 -8.02 -23.05
N GLU A 70 -13.44 -8.65 -22.74
CA GLU A 70 -12.26 -8.72 -23.63
C GLU A 70 -11.95 -10.16 -24.05
N GLY A 71 -12.99 -10.99 -24.16
CA GLY A 71 -12.88 -12.37 -24.59
C GLY A 71 -12.29 -13.30 -23.52
N GLU A 72 -12.62 -13.05 -22.25
CA GLU A 72 -12.09 -13.79 -21.09
C GLU A 72 -10.55 -13.71 -21.00
N TRP A 73 -9.97 -12.54 -21.31
CA TRP A 73 -8.53 -12.35 -21.25
C TRP A 73 -8.03 -12.41 -19.80
N GLY A 74 -7.16 -13.35 -19.50
CA GLY A 74 -6.68 -13.59 -18.14
C GLY A 74 -6.21 -15.02 -17.96
N GLY A 75 -5.83 -15.39 -16.74
CA GLY A 75 -5.34 -16.74 -16.42
C GLY A 75 -6.05 -17.42 -15.24
N ALA A 76 -6.89 -16.70 -14.51
CA ALA A 76 -7.47 -17.17 -13.26
C ALA A 76 -8.23 -18.52 -13.36
N PRO A 77 -9.10 -18.77 -14.36
CA PRO A 77 -9.81 -20.05 -14.44
C PRO A 77 -8.89 -21.26 -14.58
N GLY A 78 -7.82 -21.13 -15.39
CA GLY A 78 -6.84 -22.19 -15.58
C GLY A 78 -6.00 -22.42 -14.33
N LYS A 79 -5.59 -21.34 -13.66
CA LYS A 79 -4.75 -21.42 -12.47
C LYS A 79 -5.52 -21.97 -11.26
N ALA A 80 -6.78 -21.58 -11.09
CA ALA A 80 -7.68 -22.16 -10.10
C ALA A 80 -7.89 -23.67 -10.35
N MET A 81 -8.11 -24.09 -11.60
CA MET A 81 -8.21 -25.52 -11.95
C MET A 81 -6.95 -26.32 -11.60
N GLU A 82 -5.76 -25.77 -11.88
CA GLU A 82 -4.47 -26.37 -11.54
C GLU A 82 -4.34 -26.59 -10.02
N TRP A 83 -4.60 -25.54 -9.23
CA TRP A 83 -4.48 -25.61 -7.78
C TRP A 83 -5.58 -26.44 -7.12
N TYR A 84 -6.76 -26.55 -7.73
CA TYR A 84 -7.77 -27.53 -7.33
C TYR A 84 -7.27 -28.96 -7.47
N ALA A 85 -6.69 -29.31 -8.62
CA ALA A 85 -6.14 -30.65 -8.84
C ALA A 85 -5.02 -30.97 -7.84
N ASN A 86 -4.11 -30.01 -7.58
CA ASN A 86 -3.05 -30.15 -6.57
C ASN A 86 -3.63 -30.36 -5.16
N SER A 87 -4.67 -29.61 -4.80
CA SER A 87 -5.34 -29.71 -3.50
C SER A 87 -5.93 -31.11 -3.29
N VAL A 88 -6.66 -31.61 -4.28
CA VAL A 88 -7.27 -32.95 -4.23
C VAL A 88 -6.20 -34.05 -4.17
N ASP A 89 -5.10 -33.94 -4.93
CA ASP A 89 -3.99 -34.89 -4.88
C ASP A 89 -3.31 -34.92 -3.50
N HIS A 90 -3.04 -33.76 -2.91
CA HIS A 90 -2.47 -33.68 -1.56
C HIS A 90 -3.42 -34.22 -0.49
N LEU A 91 -4.73 -33.98 -0.60
CA LEU A 91 -5.75 -34.57 0.28
C LEU A 91 -5.75 -36.10 0.18
N ARG A 92 -5.77 -36.66 -1.05
CA ARG A 92 -5.70 -38.12 -1.28
C ARG A 92 -4.45 -38.74 -0.66
N LYS A 93 -3.31 -38.06 -0.77
CA LYS A 93 -2.02 -38.46 -0.20
C LYS A 93 -1.89 -38.18 1.30
N LYS A 94 -2.92 -37.60 1.94
CA LYS A 94 -2.93 -37.23 3.37
C LYS A 94 -1.81 -36.25 3.74
N GLN A 95 -1.39 -35.42 2.80
CA GLN A 95 -0.36 -34.41 2.98
C GLN A 95 -1.00 -33.10 3.44
N TRP A 96 -1.51 -33.07 4.67
CA TRP A 96 -2.44 -32.03 5.15
C TRP A 96 -1.90 -30.61 5.09
N SER A 97 -0.64 -30.39 5.44
CA SER A 97 -0.01 -29.07 5.33
C SER A 97 0.10 -28.59 3.88
N LYS A 98 0.45 -29.50 2.95
CA LYS A 98 0.51 -29.20 1.51
C LYS A 98 -0.89 -28.99 0.92
N ALA A 99 -1.88 -29.76 1.38
CA ALA A 99 -3.28 -29.58 1.00
C ALA A 99 -3.79 -28.21 1.47
N ALA A 100 -3.52 -27.81 2.72
CA ALA A 100 -3.87 -26.50 3.24
C ALA A 100 -3.23 -25.37 2.42
N TYR A 101 -1.93 -25.47 2.12
CA TYR A 101 -1.25 -24.49 1.26
C TYR A 101 -1.87 -24.41 -0.14
N ALA A 102 -2.08 -25.55 -0.80
CA ALA A 102 -2.66 -25.61 -2.14
C ALA A 102 -4.10 -25.04 -2.17
N LEU A 103 -4.91 -25.32 -1.14
CA LEU A 103 -6.24 -24.75 -0.97
C LEU A 103 -6.18 -23.24 -0.73
N GLY A 104 -5.18 -22.78 0.03
CA GLY A 104 -4.91 -21.35 0.22
C GLY A 104 -4.66 -20.67 -1.12
N VAL A 105 -3.75 -21.22 -1.93
CA VAL A 105 -3.44 -20.67 -3.25
C VAL A 105 -4.67 -20.71 -4.17
N LEU A 106 -5.42 -21.80 -4.14
CA LEU A 106 -6.68 -21.91 -4.88
C LEU A 106 -7.68 -20.81 -4.49
N SER A 107 -7.82 -20.53 -3.19
CA SER A 107 -8.77 -19.52 -2.70
C SER A 107 -8.49 -18.14 -3.26
N HIS A 108 -7.21 -17.82 -3.48
CA HIS A 108 -6.77 -16.56 -4.06
C HIS A 108 -7.23 -16.44 -5.52
N TYR A 109 -6.75 -17.34 -6.41
CA TYR A 109 -7.14 -17.31 -7.83
C TYR A 109 -8.64 -17.51 -8.08
N TYR A 110 -9.37 -18.08 -7.13
CA TYR A 110 -10.82 -18.13 -7.19
C TYR A 110 -11.47 -16.78 -6.83
N ALA A 111 -10.94 -16.08 -5.83
CA ALA A 111 -11.51 -14.87 -5.29
C ALA A 111 -11.14 -13.60 -6.07
N ASP A 112 -9.94 -13.49 -6.66
CA ASP A 112 -9.51 -12.25 -7.33
C ASP A 112 -10.50 -11.82 -8.41
N PRO A 113 -10.95 -12.70 -9.33
CA PRO A 113 -11.89 -12.29 -10.36
C PRO A 113 -13.28 -11.92 -9.80
N ILE A 114 -13.56 -12.20 -8.53
CA ILE A 114 -14.82 -11.81 -7.84
C ILE A 114 -14.71 -10.39 -7.26
N GLN A 115 -13.54 -9.77 -7.34
CA GLN A 115 -13.38 -8.33 -7.15
C GLN A 115 -13.53 -7.63 -8.52
N PRO A 116 -14.31 -6.54 -8.64
CA PRO A 116 -14.64 -5.95 -9.94
C PRO A 116 -13.43 -5.55 -10.79
N PHE A 117 -12.44 -4.85 -10.24
CA PHE A 117 -11.25 -4.40 -10.97
C PHE A 117 -10.35 -5.52 -11.51
N HIS A 118 -10.50 -6.77 -11.06
CA HIS A 118 -9.81 -7.91 -11.69
C HIS A 118 -10.54 -8.45 -12.94
N THR A 119 -11.62 -7.78 -13.40
CA THR A 119 -12.45 -8.22 -14.54
C THR A 119 -12.39 -7.31 -15.77
N GLY A 120 -11.47 -6.36 -15.79
CA GLY A 120 -11.24 -5.44 -16.89
C GLY A 120 -10.01 -4.58 -16.60
N GLN A 121 -9.64 -3.71 -17.54
CA GLN A 121 -8.56 -2.75 -17.30
C GLN A 121 -8.90 -1.41 -17.93
N THR A 122 -8.83 -0.35 -17.12
CA THR A 122 -8.87 1.03 -17.61
C THR A 122 -7.84 1.91 -16.90
N GLU A 123 -7.67 3.14 -17.38
CA GLU A 123 -6.72 4.08 -16.79
C GLU A 123 -7.30 4.76 -15.54
N GLU A 124 -8.62 4.89 -15.45
CA GLU A 124 -9.35 5.33 -14.25
C GLU A 124 -9.19 4.32 -13.12
N GLU A 125 -9.42 3.04 -13.42
CA GLU A 125 -9.22 1.95 -12.47
C GLU A 125 -7.77 1.92 -11.98
N GLY A 126 -6.77 2.02 -12.86
CA GLY A 126 -5.37 2.11 -12.44
C GLY A 126 -5.06 3.29 -11.49
N ALA A 127 -5.82 4.39 -11.55
CA ALA A 127 -5.64 5.51 -10.64
C ALA A 127 -6.16 5.24 -9.21
N ILE A 128 -7.11 4.32 -9.06
CA ILE A 128 -7.83 4.09 -7.79
C ILE A 128 -7.77 2.65 -7.27
N HIS A 129 -7.27 1.69 -8.06
CA HIS A 129 -7.31 0.26 -7.76
C HIS A 129 -6.82 -0.02 -6.35
N ARG A 130 -5.58 0.40 -6.06
CA ARG A 130 -4.97 0.16 -4.75
C ARG A 130 -5.70 0.85 -3.60
N ALA A 131 -6.24 2.04 -3.85
CA ALA A 131 -7.00 2.79 -2.85
C ALA A 131 -8.30 2.04 -2.51
N VAL A 132 -9.03 1.53 -3.51
CA VAL A 132 -10.23 0.72 -3.32
C VAL A 132 -9.93 -0.56 -2.54
N GLU A 133 -8.87 -1.30 -2.89
CA GLU A 133 -8.49 -2.51 -2.15
C GLU A 133 -8.17 -2.22 -0.69
N TRP A 134 -7.45 -1.13 -0.42
CA TRP A 134 -7.12 -0.70 0.94
C TRP A 134 -8.38 -0.31 1.71
N SER A 135 -9.31 0.42 1.09
CA SER A 135 -10.62 0.76 1.66
C SER A 135 -11.45 -0.48 2.02
N ILE A 136 -11.48 -1.49 1.15
CA ILE A 136 -12.15 -2.77 1.42
C ILE A 136 -11.49 -3.48 2.61
N ALA A 137 -10.16 -3.58 2.60
CA ALA A 137 -9.41 -4.24 3.68
C ALA A 137 -9.66 -3.56 5.05
N LYS A 138 -9.75 -2.22 5.07
CA LYS A 138 -10.04 -1.43 6.28
C LYS A 138 -11.48 -1.47 6.73
N SER A 139 -12.39 -1.93 5.88
CA SER A 139 -13.82 -2.03 6.18
C SER A 139 -14.26 -3.41 6.68
N ARG A 140 -13.32 -4.30 7.04
CA ARG A 140 -13.60 -5.70 7.35
C ARG A 140 -14.68 -5.89 8.42
N ASP A 141 -14.62 -5.15 9.51
CA ASP A 141 -15.59 -5.31 10.61
C ASP A 141 -17.02 -4.95 10.18
N LYS A 142 -17.18 -3.93 9.32
CA LYS A 142 -18.49 -3.52 8.77
C LYS A 142 -18.99 -4.56 7.76
N ILE A 143 -18.10 -5.12 6.92
CA ILE A 143 -18.43 -6.21 5.99
C ILE A 143 -18.90 -7.45 6.77
N ASP A 144 -18.16 -7.83 7.82
CA ASP A 144 -18.51 -8.94 8.72
C ASP A 144 -19.89 -8.77 9.34
N GLY A 145 -20.18 -7.59 9.87
CA GLY A 145 -21.48 -7.29 10.49
C GLY A 145 -22.63 -7.44 9.50
N ARG A 146 -22.45 -7.01 8.25
CA ARG A 146 -23.47 -7.14 7.19
C ARG A 146 -23.66 -8.60 6.78
N ILE A 147 -22.57 -9.33 6.51
CA ILE A 147 -22.62 -10.77 6.16
C ILE A 147 -23.26 -11.58 7.30
N ALA A 148 -22.93 -11.29 8.56
CA ALA A 148 -23.54 -11.96 9.71
C ALA A 148 -25.07 -11.73 9.80
N THR A 149 -25.57 -10.63 9.25
CA THR A 149 -27.00 -10.29 9.21
C THR A 149 -27.72 -10.95 8.04
N ILE A 150 -27.14 -10.93 6.85
CA ILE A 150 -27.78 -11.41 5.61
C ILE A 150 -27.51 -12.90 5.33
N GLY A 151 -26.44 -13.46 5.89
CA GLY A 151 -25.97 -14.81 5.64
C GLY A 151 -25.10 -14.94 4.39
N TYR A 152 -24.67 -16.18 4.11
CA TYR A 152 -23.95 -16.51 2.89
C TYR A 152 -24.94 -16.98 1.80
N PRO A 153 -24.75 -16.57 0.53
CA PRO A 153 -25.60 -17.03 -0.56
C PRO A 153 -25.34 -18.50 -0.90
N ASP A 154 -26.32 -19.16 -1.52
CA ASP A 154 -26.08 -20.45 -2.17
C ASP A 154 -25.37 -20.22 -3.51
N VAL A 155 -24.21 -20.84 -3.70
CA VAL A 155 -23.40 -20.68 -4.91
C VAL A 155 -23.48 -21.96 -5.74
N PRO A 156 -24.07 -21.90 -6.96
CA PRO A 156 -24.17 -23.08 -7.82
C PRO A 156 -22.79 -23.68 -8.13
N VAL A 157 -22.67 -24.98 -7.93
CA VAL A 157 -21.48 -25.76 -8.31
C VAL A 157 -21.79 -26.54 -9.59
N PRO A 158 -21.23 -26.14 -10.76
CA PRO A 158 -21.48 -26.85 -12.00
C PRO A 158 -21.00 -28.30 -11.96
N ASP A 159 -21.63 -29.17 -12.74
CA ASP A 159 -21.15 -30.54 -12.92
C ASP A 159 -19.90 -30.60 -13.81
N GLY A 160 -19.21 -31.75 -13.78
CA GLY A 160 -18.09 -32.03 -14.68
C GLY A 160 -16.72 -31.54 -14.18
N ILE A 161 -15.68 -31.84 -14.98
CA ILE A 161 -14.28 -31.64 -14.59
C ILE A 161 -13.85 -30.16 -14.61
N GLY A 162 -14.55 -29.29 -15.33
CA GLY A 162 -14.21 -27.87 -15.49
C GLY A 162 -14.87 -26.95 -14.46
N PHE A 163 -15.55 -27.49 -13.44
CA PHE A 163 -16.45 -26.71 -12.60
C PHE A 163 -15.79 -25.54 -11.88
N VAL A 164 -14.52 -25.66 -11.46
CA VAL A 164 -13.81 -24.56 -10.79
C VAL A 164 -13.60 -23.40 -11.74
N ALA A 165 -13.17 -23.68 -12.98
CA ALA A 165 -13.05 -22.64 -14.01
C ALA A 165 -14.40 -21.98 -14.29
N ASP A 166 -15.50 -22.74 -14.30
CA ASP A 166 -16.85 -22.19 -14.49
C ASP A 166 -17.31 -21.36 -13.30
N MET A 167 -17.00 -21.75 -12.06
CA MET A 167 -17.26 -20.95 -10.87
C MET A 167 -16.46 -19.64 -10.90
N VAL A 168 -15.19 -19.67 -11.31
CA VAL A 168 -14.38 -18.44 -11.52
C VAL A 168 -15.04 -17.53 -12.56
N ARG A 169 -15.45 -18.08 -13.71
CA ARG A 169 -16.13 -17.28 -14.75
C ARG A 169 -17.46 -16.70 -14.27
N ASN A 170 -18.22 -17.45 -13.48
CA ASN A 170 -19.49 -16.97 -12.95
C ASN A 170 -19.29 -15.85 -11.92
N GLY A 171 -18.32 -16.01 -11.02
CA GLY A 171 -17.93 -14.96 -10.09
C GLY A 171 -17.41 -13.70 -10.79
N ALA A 172 -16.60 -13.87 -11.84
CA ALA A 172 -16.12 -12.76 -12.65
C ALA A 172 -17.22 -12.06 -13.44
N ARG A 173 -18.21 -12.78 -13.97
CA ARG A 173 -19.38 -12.14 -14.60
C ARG A 173 -20.20 -11.35 -13.58
N LEU A 174 -20.41 -11.91 -12.39
CA LEU A 174 -21.15 -11.24 -11.32
C LEU A 174 -20.45 -9.94 -10.87
N SER A 175 -19.14 -9.98 -10.64
CA SER A 175 -18.36 -8.81 -10.20
C SER A 175 -18.20 -7.77 -11.31
N HIS A 176 -18.11 -8.18 -12.58
CA HIS A 176 -17.96 -7.27 -13.71
C HIS A 176 -19.14 -6.31 -13.88
N GLU A 177 -20.35 -6.71 -13.47
CA GLU A 177 -21.52 -5.81 -13.46
C GLU A 177 -21.29 -4.56 -12.60
N HIS A 178 -20.37 -4.63 -11.63
CA HIS A 178 -20.01 -3.54 -10.73
C HIS A 178 -18.72 -2.81 -11.13
N TYR A 179 -18.03 -3.19 -12.22
CA TYR A 179 -16.76 -2.60 -12.62
C TYR A 179 -16.85 -1.07 -12.74
N GLN A 180 -17.80 -0.59 -13.57
CA GLN A 180 -18.00 0.84 -13.76
C GLN A 180 -18.58 1.50 -12.50
N THR A 181 -19.43 0.80 -11.74
CA THR A 181 -19.94 1.32 -10.46
C THR A 181 -18.80 1.71 -9.53
N PHE A 182 -17.74 0.91 -9.44
CA PHE A 182 -16.62 1.22 -8.58
C PHE A 182 -15.84 2.46 -9.04
N ILE A 183 -15.67 2.66 -10.35
CA ILE A 183 -15.06 3.89 -10.91
C ILE A 183 -15.95 5.10 -10.63
N ASP A 184 -17.26 4.98 -10.88
CA ASP A 184 -18.22 6.06 -10.79
C ASP A 184 -18.48 6.50 -9.34
N HIS A 185 -18.31 5.62 -8.36
CA HIS A 185 -18.72 5.88 -6.97
C HIS A 185 -17.56 6.03 -5.98
N TYR A 186 -16.34 5.63 -6.33
CA TYR A 186 -15.23 5.73 -5.37
C TYR A 186 -14.79 7.18 -5.15
N ASP A 187 -14.75 7.60 -3.88
CA ASP A 187 -14.24 8.90 -3.48
C ASP A 187 -12.74 8.79 -3.14
N LEU A 188 -11.90 9.08 -4.13
CA LEU A 188 -10.44 8.98 -3.97
C LEU A 188 -9.90 9.96 -2.92
N ASP A 189 -10.39 11.20 -2.89
CA ASP A 189 -9.91 12.23 -1.97
C ASP A 189 -10.19 11.85 -0.50
N ALA A 190 -11.35 11.24 -0.26
CA ALA A 190 -11.74 10.73 1.05
C ALA A 190 -10.96 9.44 1.39
N GLY A 191 -10.92 8.47 0.48
CA GLY A 191 -10.28 7.17 0.67
C GLY A 191 -8.77 7.23 0.93
N VAL A 192 -8.06 8.22 0.38
CA VAL A 192 -6.63 8.40 0.67
C VAL A 192 -6.39 8.85 2.11
N LYS A 193 -7.32 9.60 2.71
CA LYS A 193 -7.22 10.15 4.07
C LYS A 193 -7.73 9.15 5.10
N ASP A 194 -8.94 8.64 4.87
CA ASP A 194 -9.63 7.64 5.68
C ASP A 194 -10.20 6.55 4.76
N PRO A 195 -9.52 5.39 4.61
CA PRO A 195 -9.83 4.43 3.55
C PRO A 195 -11.30 3.99 3.49
N PRO A 196 -11.97 3.61 4.60
CA PRO A 196 -13.39 3.26 4.54
C PRO A 196 -14.30 4.36 4.00
N SER A 197 -13.96 5.64 4.19
CA SER A 197 -14.77 6.78 3.72
C SER A 197 -14.81 6.94 2.20
N GLY A 198 -13.87 6.31 1.48
CA GLY A 198 -13.89 6.28 0.01
C GLY A 198 -15.03 5.45 -0.57
N LEU A 199 -15.62 4.56 0.22
CA LEU A 199 -16.70 3.66 -0.19
C LEU A 199 -18.06 4.25 0.21
N ASP A 200 -18.89 4.56 -0.78
CA ASP A 200 -20.29 4.87 -0.51
C ASP A 200 -21.13 3.59 -0.26
N GLU A 201 -22.39 3.75 0.16
CA GLU A 201 -23.26 2.60 0.46
C GLU A 201 -23.55 1.74 -0.79
N THR A 202 -23.54 2.31 -2.00
CA THR A 202 -23.74 1.55 -3.25
C THR A 202 -22.60 0.57 -3.49
N MET A 203 -21.35 1.06 -3.37
CA MET A 203 -20.17 0.19 -3.42
C MET A 203 -20.18 -0.81 -2.27
N PHE A 204 -20.54 -0.37 -1.08
CA PHE A 204 -20.50 -1.20 0.12
C PHE A 204 -21.43 -2.42 0.02
N ASP A 205 -22.64 -2.22 -0.49
CA ASP A 205 -23.60 -3.31 -0.71
C ASP A 205 -23.05 -4.34 -1.72
N ALA A 206 -22.48 -3.87 -2.84
CA ALA A 206 -21.83 -4.76 -3.81
C ALA A 206 -20.63 -5.52 -3.22
N ILE A 207 -19.78 -4.85 -2.42
CA ILE A 207 -18.62 -5.47 -1.75
C ILE A 207 -19.08 -6.59 -0.81
N VAL A 208 -20.11 -6.34 -0.01
CA VAL A 208 -20.65 -7.33 0.94
C VAL A 208 -21.14 -8.56 0.19
N ASP A 209 -21.91 -8.38 -0.88
CA ASP A 209 -22.45 -9.48 -1.69
C ASP A 209 -21.33 -10.28 -2.37
N LEU A 210 -20.34 -9.61 -2.95
CA LEU A 210 -19.21 -10.24 -3.63
C LEU A 210 -18.29 -11.01 -2.66
N VAL A 211 -17.99 -10.44 -1.48
CA VAL A 211 -17.19 -11.12 -0.45
C VAL A 211 -17.96 -12.34 0.11
N ALA A 212 -19.27 -12.21 0.32
CA ALA A 212 -20.11 -13.34 0.75
C ALA A 212 -20.14 -14.44 -0.32
N TYR A 213 -20.31 -14.08 -1.60
CA TYR A 213 -20.28 -15.00 -2.73
C TYR A 213 -18.93 -15.72 -2.87
N ALA A 214 -17.82 -14.98 -2.79
CA ALA A 214 -16.48 -15.56 -2.83
C ALA A 214 -16.25 -16.55 -1.67
N THR A 215 -16.66 -16.19 -0.45
CA THR A 215 -16.51 -17.06 0.71
C THR A 215 -17.36 -18.33 0.59
N ALA A 216 -18.62 -18.19 0.19
CA ALA A 216 -19.56 -19.30 0.00
C ALA A 216 -19.13 -20.25 -1.11
N GLY A 217 -18.75 -19.71 -2.27
CA GLY A 217 -18.30 -20.51 -3.40
C GLY A 217 -16.99 -21.24 -3.08
N PHE A 218 -16.06 -20.63 -2.35
CA PHE A 218 -14.86 -21.33 -1.91
C PHE A 218 -15.18 -22.46 -0.90
N GLY A 219 -16.14 -22.26 0.00
CA GLY A 219 -16.68 -23.31 0.88
C GLY A 219 -17.26 -24.50 0.10
N ALA A 220 -17.95 -24.22 -1.00
CA ALA A 220 -18.47 -25.25 -1.91
C ALA A 220 -17.35 -26.00 -2.65
N ILE A 221 -16.30 -25.29 -3.09
CA ILE A 221 -15.09 -25.88 -3.70
C ILE A 221 -14.37 -26.80 -2.69
N LEU A 222 -14.17 -26.35 -1.45
CA LEU A 222 -13.59 -27.14 -0.36
C LEU A 222 -14.39 -28.44 -0.14
N THR A 223 -15.71 -28.32 -0.02
CA THR A 223 -16.63 -29.44 0.16
C THR A 223 -16.46 -30.48 -0.95
N ARG A 224 -16.40 -30.03 -2.21
CA ARG A 224 -16.23 -30.93 -3.35
C ARG A 224 -14.83 -31.54 -3.38
N ALA A 225 -13.78 -30.78 -3.09
CA ALA A 225 -12.40 -31.30 -3.01
C ALA A 225 -12.26 -32.41 -1.97
N ILE A 226 -12.86 -32.23 -0.78
CA ILE A 226 -12.88 -33.23 0.29
C ILE A 226 -13.60 -34.52 -0.16
N ARG A 227 -14.82 -34.38 -0.71
CA ARG A 227 -15.61 -35.51 -1.22
C ARG A 227 -14.86 -36.27 -2.31
N GLU A 228 -14.25 -35.55 -3.25
CA GLU A 228 -13.50 -36.15 -4.37
C GLU A 228 -12.18 -36.80 -3.92
N ALA A 229 -11.56 -36.28 -2.86
CA ALA A 229 -10.38 -36.91 -2.28
C ALA A 229 -10.70 -38.28 -1.65
N ALA A 230 -11.96 -38.52 -1.27
CA ALA A 230 -12.44 -39.81 -0.73
C ALA A 230 -11.59 -40.33 0.45
N VAL A 231 -11.16 -39.42 1.31
CA VAL A 231 -10.44 -39.70 2.56
C VAL A 231 -11.24 -39.19 3.76
N SER A 232 -11.05 -39.79 4.93
CA SER A 232 -11.66 -39.31 6.18
C SER A 232 -10.77 -38.26 6.84
N ALA A 233 -11.40 -37.24 7.45
CA ALA A 233 -10.67 -36.29 8.28
C ALA A 233 -9.95 -37.02 9.44
N PRO A 234 -8.67 -36.72 9.72
CA PRO A 234 -8.00 -37.23 10.91
C PRO A 234 -8.56 -36.55 12.16
N LYS A 235 -8.58 -37.27 13.29
CA LYS A 235 -8.84 -36.64 14.58
C LYS A 235 -7.66 -35.76 14.94
N THR A 236 -7.91 -34.48 15.16
CA THR A 236 -6.91 -33.53 15.65
C THR A 236 -7.08 -33.31 17.15
N HIS A 237 -5.96 -33.24 17.87
CA HIS A 237 -5.95 -32.86 19.28
C HIS A 237 -5.54 -31.40 19.37
N LEU A 238 -6.48 -30.50 19.11
CA LEU A 238 -6.27 -29.07 19.27
C LEU A 238 -6.62 -28.66 20.69
N THR A 239 -5.62 -28.26 21.48
CA THR A 239 -5.86 -27.52 22.72
C THR A 239 -5.56 -26.04 22.46
N LEU A 240 -6.50 -25.17 22.83
CA LEU A 240 -6.33 -23.72 22.74
C LEU A 240 -5.05 -23.26 23.47
N GLN A 241 -4.72 -23.95 24.57
CA GLN A 241 -3.53 -23.69 25.37
C GLN A 241 -2.24 -23.85 24.55
N GLY A 242 -2.07 -24.96 23.81
CA GLY A 242 -0.90 -25.19 22.97
C GLY A 242 -0.82 -24.22 21.79
N TYR A 243 -1.95 -23.70 21.30
CA TYR A 243 -1.97 -22.64 20.28
C TYR A 243 -1.56 -21.28 20.86
N ILE A 244 -2.08 -20.89 22.02
CA ILE A 244 -1.76 -19.61 22.67
C ILE A 244 -0.27 -19.51 23.01
N GLU A 245 0.36 -20.62 23.40
CA GLU A 245 1.80 -20.69 23.67
C GLU A 245 2.67 -20.46 22.43
N THR A 246 2.11 -20.60 21.21
CA THR A 246 2.78 -20.31 19.92
C THR A 246 2.40 -18.96 19.32
N LEU A 247 1.58 -18.16 20.01
CA LEU A 247 1.16 -16.85 19.52
C LEU A 247 2.21 -15.78 19.81
N ASP A 248 2.97 -15.40 18.78
CA ASP A 248 3.71 -14.13 18.76
C ASP A 248 2.75 -12.95 18.45
N ILE A 249 1.76 -12.73 19.32
CA ILE A 249 0.75 -11.65 19.18
C ILE A 249 1.38 -10.27 18.90
N PRO A 250 2.43 -9.85 19.63
CA PRO A 250 2.91 -8.47 19.53
C PRO A 250 3.72 -8.21 18.23
N ILE A 251 4.54 -9.17 17.76
CA ILE A 251 5.22 -9.07 16.43
C ILE A 251 4.19 -8.83 15.34
N ARG A 252 3.06 -9.52 15.41
CA ARG A 252 2.05 -9.52 14.36
C ARG A 252 1.14 -8.31 14.35
N TRP A 253 1.06 -7.58 15.47
CA TRP A 253 0.46 -6.26 15.50
C TRP A 253 1.36 -5.26 14.77
N VAL A 254 2.69 -5.36 14.96
CA VAL A 254 3.65 -4.55 14.21
C VAL A 254 3.61 -4.88 12.71
N THR A 255 3.57 -6.15 12.32
CA THR A 255 3.44 -6.51 10.89
C THR A 255 2.15 -5.97 10.26
N ALA A 256 1.05 -5.90 11.02
CA ALA A 256 -0.21 -5.31 10.54
C ALA A 256 -0.08 -3.79 10.37
N LYS A 257 0.56 -3.11 11.32
CA LYS A 257 0.88 -1.67 11.24
C LYS A 257 1.81 -1.37 10.06
N LEU A 258 2.84 -2.19 9.83
CA LEU A 258 3.77 -2.04 8.70
C LEU A 258 3.06 -2.21 7.35
N SER A 259 2.20 -3.22 7.22
CA SER A 259 1.39 -3.40 6.00
C SER A 259 0.48 -2.19 5.77
N ASP A 260 -0.15 -1.68 6.82
CA ASP A 260 -0.99 -0.48 6.72
C ASP A 260 -0.19 0.77 6.31
N ALA A 261 1.00 0.95 6.88
CA ALA A 261 1.89 2.04 6.51
C ALA A 261 2.36 1.92 5.05
N ALA A 262 2.68 0.71 4.57
CA ALA A 262 3.06 0.48 3.18
C ALA A 262 1.91 0.76 2.19
N ASP A 263 0.68 0.37 2.54
CA ASP A 263 -0.51 0.67 1.74
C ASP A 263 -0.78 2.17 1.70
N ARG A 264 -0.77 2.83 2.87
CA ARG A 264 -0.89 4.29 2.98
C ARG A 264 0.15 4.99 2.13
N HIS A 265 1.42 4.64 2.28
CA HIS A 265 2.52 5.23 1.53
C HIS A 265 2.32 5.08 0.00
N THR A 266 1.91 3.89 -0.45
CA THR A 266 1.66 3.62 -1.88
C THR A 266 0.49 4.45 -2.41
N VAL A 267 -0.66 4.41 -1.71
CA VAL A 267 -1.87 5.15 -2.09
C VAL A 267 -1.63 6.67 -2.06
N THR A 268 -0.92 7.20 -1.06
CA THR A 268 -0.56 8.61 -0.99
C THR A 268 0.36 9.03 -2.16
N ARG A 269 1.33 8.20 -2.57
CA ARG A 269 2.17 8.50 -3.74
C ARG A 269 1.36 8.50 -5.04
N MET A 270 0.46 7.54 -5.22
CA MET A 270 -0.48 7.50 -6.35
C MET A 270 -1.34 8.74 -6.40
N TYR A 271 -1.93 9.11 -5.26
CA TYR A 271 -2.78 10.29 -5.15
C TYR A 271 -2.03 11.59 -5.46
N LYS A 272 -0.79 11.74 -4.99
CA LYS A 272 0.05 12.92 -5.33
C LYS A 272 0.37 12.99 -6.83
N GLU A 273 0.66 11.87 -7.48
CA GLU A 273 0.84 11.83 -8.95
C GLU A 273 -0.46 12.18 -9.67
N PHE A 274 -1.58 11.63 -9.20
CA PHE A 274 -2.91 11.87 -9.74
C PHE A 274 -3.30 13.35 -9.66
N GLN A 275 -3.20 13.97 -8.49
CA GLN A 275 -3.47 15.40 -8.27
C GLN A 275 -2.62 16.30 -9.16
N LYS A 276 -1.36 15.91 -9.41
CA LYS A 276 -0.43 16.70 -10.23
C LYS A 276 -0.64 16.56 -11.73
N THR A 277 -1.04 15.37 -12.19
CA THR A 277 -0.99 15.02 -13.63
C THR A 277 -2.32 14.58 -14.21
N GLY A 278 -3.35 14.42 -13.38
CA GLY A 278 -4.63 13.82 -13.75
C GLY A 278 -4.55 12.32 -14.02
N LYS A 279 -3.42 11.67 -13.74
CA LYS A 279 -3.19 10.25 -14.08
C LYS A 279 -2.16 9.59 -13.16
N VAL A 280 -2.17 8.28 -13.07
CA VAL A 280 -1.16 7.51 -12.32
C VAL A 280 -0.43 6.58 -13.27
N ILE A 281 0.88 6.78 -13.43
CA ILE A 281 1.72 5.96 -14.31
C ILE A 281 3.00 5.53 -13.58
N ARG A 282 3.70 6.48 -12.95
CA ARG A 282 5.02 6.24 -12.36
C ARG A 282 4.91 5.51 -11.03
N THR A 283 3.95 5.88 -10.21
CA THR A 283 3.74 5.33 -8.87
C THR A 283 2.78 4.15 -8.86
N LEU A 284 2.29 3.70 -10.02
CA LEU A 284 1.52 2.46 -10.12
C LEU A 284 2.26 1.29 -9.41
N PRO A 285 1.55 0.47 -8.65
CA PRO A 285 2.03 -0.81 -8.14
C PRO A 285 2.60 -1.73 -9.23
N GLU A 286 3.39 -2.73 -8.83
CA GLU A 286 4.12 -3.62 -9.75
C GLU A 286 3.16 -4.49 -10.59
N ASP A 287 2.22 -5.11 -9.91
CA ASP A 287 1.06 -5.82 -10.47
C ASP A 287 0.32 -4.99 -11.50
N ASP A 288 -0.14 -3.79 -11.13
CA ASP A 288 -0.89 -2.90 -12.03
C ASP A 288 -0.07 -2.53 -13.26
N LYS A 289 1.23 -2.23 -13.08
CA LYS A 289 2.16 -1.95 -14.21
C LYS A 289 2.28 -3.14 -15.15
N VAL A 290 2.36 -4.35 -14.62
CA VAL A 290 2.49 -5.58 -15.42
C VAL A 290 1.21 -5.85 -16.19
N ILE A 291 0.03 -5.79 -15.54
CA ILE A 291 -1.25 -6.01 -16.21
C ILE A 291 -1.49 -4.94 -17.26
N ARG A 292 -1.35 -3.65 -16.92
CA ARG A 292 -1.51 -2.54 -17.86
C ARG A 292 -0.62 -2.70 -19.10
N LYS A 293 0.64 -3.13 -18.92
CA LYS A 293 1.57 -3.39 -20.04
C LYS A 293 1.12 -4.57 -20.90
N LEU A 294 0.64 -5.65 -20.29
CA LEU A 294 0.17 -6.84 -21.01
C LEU A 294 -1.13 -6.55 -21.75
N HIS A 295 -2.07 -5.85 -21.11
CA HIS A 295 -3.34 -5.40 -21.68
C HIS A 295 -3.13 -4.47 -22.88
N ALA A 296 -2.31 -3.43 -22.72
CA ALA A 296 -1.95 -2.52 -23.81
C ALA A 296 -1.40 -3.26 -25.04
N LYS A 297 -0.53 -4.27 -24.80
CA LYS A 297 0.09 -5.05 -25.87
C LYS A 297 -0.85 -6.07 -26.51
N GLN A 298 -1.62 -6.81 -25.71
CA GLN A 298 -2.35 -8.00 -26.14
C GLN A 298 -3.80 -7.69 -26.55
N VAL A 299 -4.42 -6.74 -25.86
CA VAL A 299 -5.84 -6.39 -26.03
C VAL A 299 -5.97 -5.11 -26.85
N LEU A 300 -5.51 -3.97 -26.31
CA LEU A 300 -5.66 -2.67 -26.98
C LEU A 300 -4.83 -2.56 -28.26
N ARG A 301 -3.70 -3.27 -28.32
CA ARG A 301 -2.68 -3.16 -29.37
C ARG A 301 -2.14 -1.73 -29.51
N THR A 302 -2.05 -1.03 -28.38
CA THR A 302 -1.62 0.37 -28.28
C THR A 302 -0.26 0.46 -27.59
N PRO A 303 0.73 1.18 -28.15
CA PRO A 303 1.98 1.45 -27.46
C PRO A 303 1.75 2.17 -26.13
N LEU A 304 2.48 1.78 -25.06
CA LEU A 304 2.36 2.44 -23.75
C LEU A 304 2.58 3.95 -23.81
N LYS A 305 3.40 4.45 -24.74
CA LYS A 305 3.61 5.89 -24.92
C LYS A 305 2.34 6.62 -25.36
N GLU A 306 1.50 5.98 -26.16
CA GLU A 306 0.20 6.53 -26.59
C GLU A 306 -0.82 6.39 -25.47
N LEU A 307 -0.88 5.22 -24.82
CA LEU A 307 -1.77 5.00 -23.67
C LEU A 307 -1.46 5.97 -22.51
N ASN A 308 -0.19 6.29 -22.27
CA ASN A 308 0.21 7.29 -21.27
C ASN A 308 -0.33 8.69 -21.55
N LYS A 309 -0.61 9.04 -22.82
CA LYS A 309 -1.19 10.34 -23.21
C LYS A 309 -2.71 10.38 -23.14
N GLN A 310 -3.36 9.21 -23.04
CA GLN A 310 -4.81 9.14 -22.95
C GLN A 310 -5.26 9.80 -21.64
N GLU A 311 -6.17 10.79 -21.75
CA GLU A 311 -6.85 11.37 -20.60
C GLU A 311 -7.78 10.33 -19.98
N ILE A 312 -7.90 10.36 -18.65
CA ILE A 312 -8.82 9.48 -17.95
C ILE A 312 -10.19 10.17 -17.82
N GLY A 313 -11.25 9.38 -17.78
CA GLY A 313 -12.60 9.84 -17.45
C GLY A 313 -12.76 10.21 -15.97
N PRO A 314 -13.93 10.74 -15.59
CA PRO A 314 -14.19 11.19 -14.23
C PRO A 314 -14.31 10.01 -13.26
N ILE A 315 -13.68 10.14 -12.10
CA ILE A 315 -13.75 9.19 -10.98
C ILE A 315 -14.70 9.76 -9.91
N GLY A 316 -15.53 8.90 -9.31
CA GLY A 316 -16.41 9.30 -8.21
C GLY A 316 -17.58 10.20 -8.64
N SER A 317 -17.83 10.34 -9.94
CA SER A 317 -18.84 11.27 -10.49
C SER A 317 -20.28 11.02 -10.06
N LYS A 318 -20.62 9.81 -9.58
CA LYS A 318 -21.94 9.44 -9.05
C LYS A 318 -21.96 9.32 -7.53
N ASN A 319 -20.85 9.61 -6.87
CA ASN A 319 -20.82 9.70 -5.41
C ASN A 319 -21.43 11.03 -4.99
N LYS A 320 -22.51 10.98 -4.20
CA LYS A 320 -23.23 12.19 -3.75
C LYS A 320 -22.35 13.16 -2.97
N ALA A 321 -21.42 12.65 -2.15
CA ALA A 321 -20.51 13.49 -1.39
C ALA A 321 -19.48 14.18 -2.31
N VAL A 322 -19.06 13.52 -3.39
CA VAL A 322 -18.21 14.13 -4.41
C VAL A 322 -19.00 15.17 -5.21
N GLU A 323 -20.21 14.85 -5.64
CA GLU A 323 -21.12 15.75 -6.35
C GLU A 323 -21.37 17.04 -5.55
N GLU A 324 -21.66 16.92 -4.25
CA GLU A 324 -21.89 18.06 -3.36
C GLU A 324 -20.63 18.92 -3.19
N ARG A 325 -19.44 18.32 -3.03
CA ARG A 325 -18.17 19.06 -2.98
C ARG A 325 -17.87 19.80 -4.27
N LEU A 326 -18.07 19.16 -5.43
CA LEU A 326 -17.85 19.79 -6.74
C LEU A 326 -18.83 20.95 -6.96
N LEU A 327 -20.11 20.79 -6.60
CA LEU A 327 -21.10 21.86 -6.70
C LEU A 327 -20.75 23.04 -5.79
N THR A 328 -20.30 22.76 -4.56
CA THR A 328 -19.87 23.80 -3.61
C THR A 328 -18.67 24.55 -4.16
N GLN A 329 -17.67 23.85 -4.70
CA GLN A 329 -16.49 24.46 -5.29
C GLN A 329 -16.83 25.33 -6.51
N LEU A 330 -17.75 24.88 -7.38
CA LEU A 330 -18.24 25.68 -8.50
C LEU A 330 -18.90 26.98 -8.05
N ILE A 331 -19.73 26.92 -7.00
CA ILE A 331 -20.37 28.12 -6.41
C ILE A 331 -19.32 29.07 -5.84
N GLU A 332 -18.31 28.55 -5.14
CA GLU A 332 -17.23 29.36 -4.58
C GLU A 332 -16.37 30.02 -5.67
N ASP A 333 -16.07 29.30 -6.75
CA ASP A 333 -15.26 29.83 -7.85
C ASP A 333 -16.05 30.86 -8.68
N GLU A 334 -17.36 30.66 -8.89
CA GLU A 334 -18.24 31.67 -9.47
C GLU A 334 -18.32 32.93 -8.58
N ALA A 335 -18.42 32.77 -7.26
CA ALA A 335 -18.39 33.89 -6.34
C ALA A 335 -17.06 34.66 -6.38
N LYS A 336 -15.92 33.96 -6.48
CA LYS A 336 -14.61 34.60 -6.65
C LYS A 336 -14.49 35.35 -7.98
N LEU A 337 -15.00 34.78 -9.06
CA LEU A 337 -15.03 35.43 -10.37
C LEU A 337 -15.89 36.70 -10.34
N ASN A 338 -17.08 36.65 -9.73
CA ASN A 338 -17.96 37.81 -9.59
C ASN A 338 -17.32 38.92 -8.74
N VAL A 339 -16.62 38.58 -7.66
CA VAL A 339 -15.87 39.57 -6.85
C VAL A 339 -14.67 40.13 -7.64
N ALA A 340 -13.98 39.30 -8.43
CA ALA A 340 -12.89 39.76 -9.30
C ALA A 340 -13.40 40.69 -10.41
N GLU A 341 -14.61 40.44 -10.93
CA GLU A 341 -15.25 41.27 -11.95
C GLU A 341 -15.77 42.59 -11.36
N GLU A 342 -16.41 42.58 -10.18
CA GLU A 342 -16.80 43.79 -9.44
C GLU A 342 -15.59 44.65 -9.05
N THR A 343 -14.48 44.03 -8.63
CA THR A 343 -13.24 44.76 -8.32
C THR A 343 -12.54 45.28 -9.58
N ALA A 344 -12.67 44.61 -10.73
CA ALA A 344 -12.18 45.13 -12.00
C ALA A 344 -13.04 46.30 -12.52
N GLU A 345 -14.37 46.27 -12.32
CA GLU A 345 -15.27 47.39 -12.62
C GLU A 345 -15.03 48.61 -11.70
N ASP A 346 -14.72 48.40 -10.42
CA ASP A 346 -14.38 49.50 -9.47
C ASP A 346 -13.02 50.15 -9.81
N VAL A 347 -12.07 49.39 -10.35
CA VAL A 347 -10.79 49.92 -10.88
C VAL A 347 -11.00 50.63 -12.23
N GLY A 348 -11.87 50.12 -13.10
CA GLY A 348 -12.26 50.79 -14.35
C GLY A 348 -13.05 52.10 -14.12
N ALA A 349 -13.84 52.18 -13.06
CA ALA A 349 -14.51 53.40 -12.62
C ALA A 349 -13.52 54.44 -12.08
N ALA A 350 -12.44 54.01 -11.41
CA ALA A 350 -11.36 54.88 -10.93
C ALA A 350 -10.46 55.42 -12.06
N GLU A 351 -10.32 54.73 -13.19
CA GLU A 351 -9.66 55.28 -14.40
C GLU A 351 -10.56 56.27 -15.16
N SER A 352 -11.89 56.21 -14.96
CA SER A 352 -12.83 57.17 -15.58
C SER A 352 -12.85 58.58 -14.93
N GLU A 353 -12.25 58.75 -13.75
CA GLU A 353 -12.05 60.08 -13.10
C GLU A 353 -10.67 60.70 -13.38
N ALA A 354 -9.76 59.99 -14.05
CA ALA A 354 -8.41 60.51 -14.36
C ALA A 354 -8.24 61.02 -15.80
N GLU A 355 -9.25 60.87 -16.67
CA GLU A 355 -9.20 61.29 -18.07
C GLU A 355 -10.02 62.56 -18.40
N GLU A 356 -10.39 63.38 -17.40
CA GLU A 356 -11.03 64.69 -17.63
C GLU A 356 -10.02 65.87 -17.65
N ILE A 357 -8.78 65.63 -18.09
CA ILE A 357 -7.85 66.71 -18.44
C ILE A 357 -7.04 66.29 -19.67
N LEU A 358 -7.54 66.63 -20.86
CA LEU A 358 -6.80 67.15 -22.03
C LEU A 358 -7.70 67.15 -23.28
N LEU A 359 -8.53 68.19 -23.38
CA LEU A 359 -9.13 68.62 -24.65
C LEU A 359 -8.29 69.79 -25.18
N ASP A 360 -7.46 69.53 -26.20
CA ASP A 360 -7.24 70.49 -27.27
C ASP A 360 -6.92 69.76 -28.59
N GLN A 361 -7.67 70.11 -29.64
CA GLN A 361 -7.83 69.44 -30.94
C GLN A 361 -6.63 69.69 -31.92
N PRO A 362 -6.65 69.33 -33.24
CA PRO A 362 -7.57 68.49 -34.04
C PRO A 362 -6.93 67.44 -35.01
N ILE A 363 -7.71 66.40 -35.30
CA ILE A 363 -8.09 65.75 -36.58
C ILE A 363 -7.27 66.02 -37.86
N MET A 364 -6.85 64.94 -38.53
CA MET A 364 -6.88 64.68 -40.01
C MET A 364 -6.71 63.16 -40.21
N GLU A 365 -7.74 62.37 -40.50
CA GLU A 365 -8.39 62.04 -41.79
C GLU A 365 -7.66 60.97 -42.63
N GLU A 366 -8.46 60.00 -43.12
CA GLU A 366 -8.19 59.02 -44.20
C GLU A 366 -7.28 57.83 -43.82
N THR A 367 -7.46 56.59 -44.29
CA THR A 367 -8.41 55.90 -45.19
C THR A 367 -8.21 54.38 -45.00
N ALA A 368 -9.21 53.61 -45.40
CA ALA A 368 -9.19 52.15 -45.50
C ALA A 368 -8.22 51.62 -46.57
N GLU A 369 -7.65 50.43 -46.36
CA GLU A 369 -7.53 49.35 -47.36
C GLU A 369 -6.91 48.08 -46.72
N GLU A 370 -7.77 47.10 -46.48
CA GLU A 370 -7.80 45.75 -47.07
C GLU A 370 -6.49 45.11 -47.63
N VAL A 371 -6.49 43.77 -47.52
CA VAL A 371 -5.93 42.76 -48.45
C VAL A 371 -4.69 41.93 -48.01
N GLU A 372 -5.01 40.65 -47.81
CA GLU A 372 -4.33 39.40 -48.18
C GLU A 372 -3.36 38.62 -47.28
N ALA A 373 -3.69 37.33 -47.30
CA ALA A 373 -3.03 36.16 -46.77
C ALA A 373 -2.30 35.41 -47.91
N GLU A 374 -1.23 34.70 -47.57
CA GLU A 374 -0.67 33.55 -48.30
C GLU A 374 0.29 32.87 -47.31
N SER A 375 -0.03 31.74 -46.66
CA SER A 375 0.00 30.34 -47.12
C SER A 375 1.33 29.86 -47.73
N GLU A 376 2.01 28.95 -47.02
CA GLU A 376 2.34 27.56 -47.42
C GLU A 376 3.63 27.03 -46.75
N GLU A 377 3.52 25.77 -46.29
CA GLU A 377 4.50 24.90 -45.63
C GLU A 377 5.52 24.27 -46.65
N PRO A 378 6.07 23.05 -46.46
CA PRO A 378 7.21 22.63 -45.61
C PRO A 378 8.31 21.88 -46.42
N GLU A 379 9.46 21.57 -45.82
CA GLU A 379 10.38 20.50 -46.30
C GLU A 379 11.12 19.89 -45.09
N GLU A 380 10.80 18.66 -44.69
CA GLU A 380 11.36 17.36 -45.13
C GLU A 380 12.72 16.96 -44.52
N VAL A 381 12.71 15.78 -43.90
CA VAL A 381 13.84 15.02 -43.35
C VAL A 381 14.18 13.88 -44.32
N PRO A 382 15.43 13.38 -44.34
CA PRO A 382 15.61 11.94 -44.56
C PRO A 382 16.49 11.24 -43.50
N ALA A 383 16.16 9.96 -43.29
CA ALA A 383 16.62 9.02 -42.26
C ALA A 383 17.85 8.16 -42.70
N PRO A 384 18.00 6.87 -42.30
CA PRO A 384 18.57 6.32 -41.05
C PRO A 384 19.78 5.37 -41.27
N LYS A 385 20.44 4.86 -40.21
CA LYS A 385 21.33 3.68 -40.28
C LYS A 385 21.15 2.63 -39.15
N LYS A 386 20.85 1.42 -39.64
CA LYS A 386 20.80 0.00 -39.19
C LYS A 386 21.49 -0.49 -37.89
N GLN A 387 20.88 -1.56 -37.36
CA GLN A 387 21.21 -2.45 -36.21
C GLN A 387 22.26 -3.56 -36.50
N ALA A 388 22.78 -4.20 -35.43
CA ALA A 388 22.85 -5.67 -35.23
C ALA A 388 23.34 -6.08 -33.80
N PRO A 389 22.83 -7.15 -33.15
CA PRO A 389 23.42 -7.90 -32.00
C PRO A 389 23.74 -9.38 -32.39
N PRO A 390 23.99 -10.39 -31.51
CA PRO A 390 24.41 -10.51 -30.09
C PRO A 390 25.59 -11.52 -29.85
N LYS A 391 26.02 -11.77 -28.60
CA LYS A 391 26.40 -13.13 -28.08
C LYS A 391 26.68 -13.16 -26.56
N ALA A 392 26.29 -14.28 -25.94
CA ALA A 392 26.46 -14.68 -24.55
C ALA A 392 27.72 -15.54 -24.36
N GLU A 393 28.31 -15.58 -23.15
CA GLU A 393 28.65 -16.82 -22.42
C GLU A 393 29.15 -16.54 -20.98
N GLU A 394 28.88 -17.51 -20.11
CA GLU A 394 29.23 -17.66 -18.69
C GLU A 394 30.73 -17.53 -18.41
N VAL A 395 31.13 -17.04 -17.22
CA VAL A 395 32.04 -17.79 -16.32
C VAL A 395 31.86 -17.33 -14.86
N LEU A 396 31.69 -18.32 -13.98
CA LEU A 396 31.90 -18.32 -12.53
C LEU A 396 33.24 -17.68 -12.12
N PHE A 397 33.35 -17.06 -10.95
CA PHE A 397 34.47 -17.25 -9.99
C PHE A 397 34.20 -16.50 -8.68
N GLU A 398 34.24 -17.24 -7.57
CA GLU A 398 34.39 -16.76 -6.19
C GLU A 398 35.88 -16.36 -5.91
N PRO A 399 36.17 -15.68 -4.79
CA PRO A 399 37.17 -14.62 -4.73
C PRO A 399 38.58 -15.11 -4.34
N GLU A 400 39.59 -14.33 -4.71
CA GLU A 400 40.93 -14.42 -4.11
C GLU A 400 41.48 -13.01 -3.82
N GLU A 401 42.01 -12.88 -2.61
CA GLU A 401 42.67 -11.71 -2.05
C GLU A 401 43.90 -11.27 -2.86
N ALA A 402 44.08 -9.96 -3.06
CA ALA A 402 45.41 -9.36 -3.12
C ALA A 402 45.36 -7.83 -2.95
N ASN A 403 45.75 -7.43 -1.75
CA ASN A 403 46.42 -6.20 -1.35
C ASN A 403 47.05 -5.36 -2.47
N ALA A 404 46.71 -4.07 -2.54
CA ALA A 404 47.54 -3.05 -3.18
C ALA A 404 47.31 -1.69 -2.49
N GLU A 405 48.25 -1.34 -1.62
CA GLU A 405 48.44 -0.02 -1.04
C GLU A 405 48.63 1.04 -2.14
N THR A 406 47.97 2.19 -2.01
CA THR A 406 48.57 3.45 -2.45
C THR A 406 48.11 4.59 -1.55
N GLN A 407 49.10 5.21 -0.91
CA GLN A 407 48.99 6.25 0.13
C GLN A 407 48.43 7.57 -0.42
N ALA A 408 47.53 8.19 0.33
CA ALA A 408 47.14 9.60 0.20
C ALA A 408 47.81 10.43 1.31
N PRO A 409 48.17 11.70 1.05
CA PRO A 409 48.90 12.52 2.00
C PRO A 409 48.01 13.09 3.09
N THR A 410 48.62 13.21 4.25
CA THR A 410 48.16 13.77 5.51
C THR A 410 47.84 15.26 5.44
N SER A 411 46.68 15.66 5.94
CA SER A 411 46.50 16.91 6.67
C SER A 411 45.52 16.66 7.81
N GLU A 412 46.08 16.58 9.01
CA GLU A 412 45.41 16.50 10.30
C GLU A 412 44.56 17.77 10.53
N GLU A 413 43.25 17.60 10.71
CA GLU A 413 42.46 18.45 11.58
C GLU A 413 41.67 17.53 12.52
N ASP A 414 41.86 17.75 13.81
CA ASP A 414 41.44 16.95 14.94
C ASP A 414 39.94 16.56 14.90
N TYR A 415 39.68 15.26 14.82
CA TYR A 415 38.45 14.67 15.33
C TYR A 415 38.78 14.05 16.68
N ASP A 416 38.76 14.89 17.72
CA ASP A 416 38.81 14.43 19.10
C ASP A 416 37.67 13.45 19.39
N ASP A 417 38.12 12.30 19.86
CA ASP A 417 37.49 11.24 20.63
C ASP A 417 36.47 11.73 21.67
N GLU A 418 35.21 11.32 21.54
CA GLU A 418 34.31 11.05 22.68
C GLU A 418 33.23 10.03 22.25
N SER A 419 33.60 8.74 22.14
CA SER A 419 32.62 7.63 22.16
C SER A 419 32.67 6.80 23.44
N GLY A 420 33.11 7.43 24.54
CA GLY A 420 33.20 6.78 25.85
C GLY A 420 32.98 7.75 27.00
N ASP A 421 31.75 8.24 27.20
CA ASP A 421 31.27 8.56 28.56
C ASP A 421 29.74 8.73 28.60
N ILE A 422 29.03 7.77 29.19
CA ILE A 422 27.56 7.73 29.34
C ILE A 422 27.08 8.69 30.46
N ALA A 423 27.96 9.50 31.05
CA ALA A 423 27.63 10.34 32.21
C ALA A 423 27.43 11.84 31.92
N ARG A 424 27.55 12.33 30.66
CA ARG A 424 27.63 13.79 30.39
C ARG A 424 26.79 14.38 29.26
N ARG A 425 25.94 13.63 28.55
CA ARG A 425 24.89 14.29 27.74
C ARG A 425 23.70 14.62 28.64
N SER A 426 23.56 15.91 28.92
CA SER A 426 22.40 16.51 29.58
C SER A 426 21.11 15.95 28.99
N ARG A 427 20.09 15.74 29.83
CA ARG A 427 18.73 15.38 29.39
C ARG A 427 18.31 16.33 28.26
N ILE A 428 18.02 15.78 27.08
CA ILE A 428 17.53 16.57 25.95
C ILE A 428 16.20 17.23 26.35
N THR A 429 16.11 18.54 26.12
CA THR A 429 14.94 19.36 26.42
C THR A 429 14.49 20.08 25.14
N ARG A 430 13.29 20.67 25.18
CA ARG A 430 12.79 21.48 24.05
C ARG A 430 13.73 22.65 23.69
N ASP A 431 14.42 23.22 24.67
CA ASP A 431 15.37 24.31 24.45
C ASP A 431 16.74 23.85 23.91
N SER A 432 16.96 22.53 23.82
CA SER A 432 18.21 21.99 23.32
C SER A 432 18.36 22.28 21.81
N PRO A 433 19.57 22.52 21.31
CA PRO A 433 19.81 22.68 19.88
C PRO A 433 19.34 21.47 19.08
N VAL A 434 18.77 21.67 17.88
CA VAL A 434 18.24 20.55 17.06
C VAL A 434 19.29 19.50 16.68
N VAL A 435 20.58 19.86 16.68
CA VAL A 435 21.69 18.92 16.43
C VAL A 435 21.86 17.87 17.54
N GLU A 436 21.22 18.07 18.69
CA GLU A 436 21.23 17.08 19.78
C GLU A 436 20.13 16.02 19.63
N ALA A 437 19.17 16.22 18.73
CA ALA A 437 18.15 15.23 18.41
C ALA A 437 18.75 14.00 17.72
N PRO A 438 18.22 12.78 17.96
CA PRO A 438 18.66 11.57 17.29
C PRO A 438 18.62 11.69 15.77
N SER A 439 19.58 11.06 15.09
CA SER A 439 19.67 11.05 13.62
C SER A 439 19.93 12.41 12.95
N ILE A 440 20.06 13.52 13.69
CA ILE A 440 20.29 14.86 13.16
C ILE A 440 21.74 15.30 13.37
N GLY A 441 22.58 15.09 12.35
CA GLY A 441 23.96 15.57 12.36
C GLY A 441 24.11 17.07 12.05
N LYS A 442 25.32 17.64 12.27
CA LYS A 442 25.65 19.06 12.04
C LYS A 442 25.19 19.61 10.68
N LYS A 443 25.30 18.81 9.61
CA LYS A 443 24.88 19.19 8.26
C LYS A 443 23.35 19.29 8.13
N THR A 444 22.63 18.33 8.70
CA THR A 444 21.17 18.28 8.73
C THR A 444 20.63 19.41 9.59
N ALA A 445 21.18 19.63 10.79
CA ALA A 445 20.82 20.75 11.66
C ALA A 445 20.98 22.12 10.97
N LYS A 446 22.10 22.34 10.26
CA LYS A 446 22.31 23.58 9.48
C LYS A 446 21.26 23.77 8.39
N ARG A 447 20.74 22.68 7.81
CA ARG A 447 19.70 22.73 6.78
C ARG A 447 18.33 23.01 7.40
N LEU A 448 17.99 22.33 8.50
CA LEU A 448 16.78 22.57 9.29
C LEU A 448 16.70 24.02 9.77
N GLY A 449 17.82 24.61 10.16
CA GLY A 449 17.87 26.03 10.53
C GLY A 449 17.45 26.99 9.41
N ARG A 450 17.53 26.59 8.13
CA ARG A 450 17.02 27.41 7.01
C ARG A 450 15.49 27.39 6.91
N ALA A 451 14.85 26.35 7.44
CA ALA A 451 13.41 26.22 7.56
C ALA A 451 12.89 26.73 8.93
N GLY A 452 13.73 27.45 9.69
CA GLY A 452 13.36 27.99 11.01
C GLY A 452 13.47 26.99 12.16
N ILE A 453 13.93 25.76 11.92
CA ILE A 453 14.06 24.72 12.95
C ILE A 453 15.47 24.77 13.54
N THR A 454 15.59 25.37 14.72
CA THR A 454 16.90 25.57 15.39
C THR A 454 17.00 24.83 16.72
N THR A 455 15.88 24.58 17.37
CA THR A 455 15.76 23.87 18.65
C THR A 455 14.99 22.56 18.50
N VAL A 456 15.09 21.69 19.51
CA VAL A 456 14.25 20.49 19.62
C VAL A 456 12.77 20.85 19.69
N GLY A 457 12.41 21.94 20.38
CA GLY A 457 11.04 22.45 20.42
C GLY A 457 10.51 22.76 19.03
N ASP A 458 11.29 23.46 18.20
CA ASP A 458 10.93 23.78 16.82
C ASP A 458 10.72 22.51 15.99
N LEU A 459 11.58 21.49 16.17
CA LEU A 459 11.45 20.20 15.49
C LEU A 459 10.16 19.48 15.89
N LEU A 460 9.81 19.49 17.17
CA LEU A 460 8.62 18.81 17.66
C LEU A 460 7.33 19.51 17.22
N ASP A 461 7.35 20.84 17.12
CA ASP A 461 6.18 21.65 16.76
C ASP A 461 6.01 21.88 15.27
N CYS A 462 7.04 21.59 14.45
CA CYS A 462 6.96 21.83 13.01
C CYS A 462 5.89 20.97 12.34
N ASP A 463 5.26 21.55 11.31
CA ASP A 463 4.45 20.81 10.35
C ASP A 463 5.39 20.02 9.42
N PRO A 464 5.30 18.68 9.40
CA PRO A 464 6.22 17.88 8.60
C PRO A 464 6.10 18.09 7.10
N GLU A 465 4.89 18.35 6.58
CA GLU A 465 4.66 18.51 5.15
C GLU A 465 5.21 19.85 4.66
N GLU A 466 4.94 20.92 5.40
CA GLU A 466 5.48 22.24 5.12
C GLU A 466 7.02 22.26 5.25
N THR A 467 7.55 21.62 6.30
CA THR A 467 8.99 21.56 6.53
C THR A 467 9.71 20.83 5.41
N VAL A 468 9.21 19.68 4.98
CA VAL A 468 9.81 18.91 3.86
C VAL A 468 9.75 19.72 2.56
N PHE A 469 8.63 20.42 2.30
CA PHE A 469 8.50 21.32 1.17
C PHE A 469 9.55 22.44 1.18
N LEU A 470 9.79 23.07 2.34
CA LEU A 470 10.78 24.13 2.49
C LEU A 470 12.23 23.63 2.39
N LEU A 471 12.50 22.40 2.83
CA LEU A 471 13.84 21.82 2.79
C LEU A 471 14.24 21.40 1.36
N ASP A 472 13.29 20.90 0.58
CA ASP A 472 13.44 20.42 -0.81
C ASP A 472 14.66 19.50 -1.01
N VAL A 473 14.73 18.43 -0.21
CA VAL A 473 15.80 17.43 -0.30
C VAL A 473 15.24 16.02 -0.29
N ALA A 474 15.67 15.22 -1.28
CA ALA A 474 15.15 13.88 -1.52
C ALA A 474 15.31 12.87 -0.36
N TYR A 475 16.26 13.06 0.55
CA TYR A 475 16.50 12.13 1.68
C TYR A 475 15.80 12.54 2.98
N ILE A 476 15.12 13.70 3.03
CA ILE A 476 14.36 14.15 4.19
C ILE A 476 12.89 14.23 3.75
N ASP A 477 12.15 13.15 3.96
CA ASP A 477 10.71 13.10 3.73
C ASP A 477 9.93 13.19 5.04
N VAL A 478 8.60 13.17 4.92
CA VAL A 478 7.68 13.33 6.07
C VAL A 478 7.88 12.19 7.08
N ASP A 479 8.11 10.97 6.60
CA ASP A 479 8.32 9.79 7.43
C ASP A 479 9.64 9.91 8.21
N THR A 480 10.71 10.32 7.54
CA THR A 480 12.02 10.60 8.17
C THR A 480 11.91 11.67 9.25
N LEU A 481 11.16 12.74 9.00
CA LEU A 481 10.98 13.83 9.95
C LEU A 481 10.13 13.39 11.16
N ASN A 482 9.10 12.58 10.94
CA ASN A 482 8.31 11.96 12.02
C ASN A 482 9.15 10.97 12.84
N ASP A 483 10.01 10.17 12.20
CA ASP A 483 10.94 9.29 12.90
C ASP A 483 11.86 10.09 13.81
N TRP A 484 12.42 11.22 13.35
CA TRP A 484 13.24 12.09 14.21
C TRP A 484 12.46 12.66 15.39
N LYS A 485 11.20 13.05 15.17
CA LYS A 485 10.31 13.53 16.25
C LYS A 485 10.06 12.43 17.29
N ASP A 486 9.69 11.22 16.86
CA ASP A 486 9.43 10.08 17.74
C ASP A 486 10.68 9.65 18.51
N GLN A 487 11.84 9.57 17.84
CA GLN A 487 13.12 9.25 18.49
C GLN A 487 13.45 10.29 19.58
N THR A 488 13.21 11.57 19.29
CA THR A 488 13.45 12.68 20.22
C THR A 488 12.50 12.60 21.42
N ILE A 489 11.22 12.35 21.19
CA ILE A 489 10.20 12.19 22.24
C ILE A 489 10.57 11.02 23.15
N LEU A 490 10.92 9.87 22.59
CA LEU A 490 11.32 8.70 23.37
C LEU A 490 12.51 8.99 24.30
N MET A 491 13.53 9.70 23.82
CA MET A 491 14.67 10.10 24.67
C MET A 491 14.28 11.13 25.75
N MET A 492 13.31 12.00 25.49
CA MET A 492 12.80 12.95 26.49
C MET A 492 11.98 12.27 27.59
N GLU A 493 11.18 11.26 27.20
CA GLU A 493 10.24 10.53 28.06
C GLU A 493 10.90 9.36 28.82
N VAL A 494 11.98 8.79 28.28
CA VAL A 494 12.69 7.62 28.85
C VAL A 494 14.13 8.03 29.22
N PRO A 495 14.35 8.56 30.43
CA PRO A 495 15.69 8.99 30.85
C PRO A 495 16.70 7.84 30.83
N GLY A 496 17.86 8.07 30.22
CA GLY A 496 18.93 7.07 30.13
C GLY A 496 18.95 6.26 28.83
N LEU A 497 17.93 6.41 27.98
CA LEU A 497 17.92 5.81 26.65
C LEU A 497 19.01 6.41 25.76
N ARG A 498 19.79 5.58 25.06
CA ARG A 498 20.87 6.04 24.18
C ARG A 498 20.32 6.45 22.81
N VAL A 499 21.11 7.19 22.05
CA VAL A 499 20.72 7.66 20.70
C VAL A 499 20.47 6.49 19.75
N HIS A 500 21.35 5.49 19.72
CA HIS A 500 21.16 4.31 18.87
C HIS A 500 19.96 3.47 19.35
N ASP A 501 19.74 3.34 20.67
CA ASP A 501 18.56 2.65 21.19
C ASP A 501 17.26 3.29 20.69
N ALA A 502 17.16 4.62 20.76
CA ALA A 502 15.99 5.35 20.26
C ALA A 502 15.79 5.14 18.75
N GLN A 503 16.87 5.11 17.96
CA GLN A 503 16.82 4.81 16.53
C GLN A 503 16.35 3.38 16.27
N ILE A 504 16.86 2.40 17.01
CA ILE A 504 16.47 0.99 16.91
C ILE A 504 15.00 0.81 17.29
N LEU A 505 14.54 1.45 18.37
CA LEU A 505 13.16 1.36 18.85
C LEU A 505 12.16 1.91 17.84
N VAL A 506 12.43 3.09 17.27
CA VAL A 506 11.56 3.70 16.24
C VAL A 506 11.61 2.90 14.94
N GLY A 507 12.79 2.41 14.55
CA GLY A 507 12.95 1.50 13.41
C GLY A 507 12.21 0.17 13.60
N ALA A 508 12.13 -0.32 14.84
CA ALA A 508 11.33 -1.48 15.25
C ALA A 508 9.83 -1.18 15.40
N GLY A 509 9.41 0.07 15.17
CA GLY A 509 8.01 0.49 15.18
C GLY A 509 7.45 0.92 16.54
N ILE A 510 8.29 1.11 17.56
CA ILE A 510 7.90 1.70 18.86
C ILE A 510 7.96 3.22 18.75
N ARG A 511 6.82 3.89 18.95
CA ARG A 511 6.68 5.33 18.65
C ARG A 511 6.64 6.21 19.90
N ASN A 512 6.34 5.64 21.07
CA ASN A 512 6.23 6.39 22.31
C ASN A 512 6.55 5.53 23.54
N ARG A 513 6.71 6.17 24.70
CA ARG A 513 7.05 5.50 25.95
C ARG A 513 6.03 4.45 26.39
N ALA A 514 4.73 4.70 26.19
CA ALA A 514 3.68 3.78 26.60
C ALA A 514 3.78 2.45 25.82
N GLU A 515 3.97 2.55 24.49
CA GLU A 515 4.23 1.38 23.65
C GLU A 515 5.48 0.61 24.10
N LEU A 516 6.57 1.30 24.46
CA LEU A 516 7.78 0.66 24.97
C LEU A 516 7.56 -0.04 26.32
N ALA A 517 6.86 0.59 27.25
CA ALA A 517 6.63 0.05 28.58
C ALA A 517 5.73 -1.21 28.57
N GLU A 518 4.81 -1.29 27.61
CA GLU A 518 3.90 -2.42 27.42
C GLU A 518 4.45 -3.48 26.45
N ALA A 519 5.56 -3.21 25.76
CA ALA A 519 6.14 -4.10 24.77
C ALA A 519 6.61 -5.43 25.39
N PRO A 520 6.20 -6.58 24.82
CA PRO A 520 6.76 -7.86 25.24
C PRO A 520 8.21 -8.02 24.76
N ALA A 521 9.14 -8.23 25.70
CA ALA A 521 10.59 -8.21 25.44
C ALA A 521 11.02 -9.06 24.24
N ARG A 522 10.52 -10.29 24.14
CA ARG A 522 10.85 -11.19 23.02
C ARG A 522 10.39 -10.65 21.66
N THR A 523 9.25 -9.94 21.61
CA THR A 523 8.80 -9.29 20.37
C THR A 523 9.70 -8.13 20.01
N LEU A 524 9.97 -7.24 20.97
CA LEU A 524 10.77 -6.06 20.72
C LEU A 524 12.18 -6.43 20.27
N PHE A 525 12.76 -7.50 20.85
CA PHE A 525 14.02 -8.07 20.41
C PHE A 525 14.01 -8.52 18.95
N MET A 526 12.97 -9.26 18.51
CA MET A 526 12.89 -9.71 17.11
C MET A 526 12.72 -8.55 16.13
N LEU A 527 11.86 -7.58 16.44
CA LEU A 527 11.63 -6.42 15.57
C LEU A 527 12.85 -5.52 15.46
N ALA A 528 13.52 -5.28 16.59
CA ALA A 528 14.79 -4.56 16.62
C ALA A 528 15.87 -5.32 15.84
N SER A 529 15.95 -6.64 15.98
CA SER A 529 16.88 -7.47 15.20
C SER A 529 16.58 -7.46 13.69
N GLU A 530 15.31 -7.43 13.29
CA GLU A 530 14.88 -7.33 11.89
C GLU A 530 15.21 -5.95 11.31
N PHE A 531 14.93 -4.88 12.04
CA PHE A 531 15.34 -3.53 11.66
C PHE A 531 16.86 -3.44 11.46
N LEU A 532 17.64 -4.05 12.34
CA LEU A 532 19.10 -4.07 12.25
C LEU A 532 19.64 -4.83 11.04
N GLN A 533 18.82 -5.61 10.31
CA GLN A 533 19.20 -6.26 9.06
C GLN A 533 18.87 -5.40 7.82
N THR A 534 18.28 -4.22 8.00
CA THR A 534 17.97 -3.28 6.91
C THR A 534 19.18 -2.37 6.62
N PRO A 535 19.30 -1.81 5.40
CA PRO A 535 20.34 -0.82 5.09
C PRO A 535 20.36 0.41 6.02
N GLU A 536 19.20 0.75 6.59
CA GLU A 536 19.05 1.80 7.59
C GLU A 536 19.56 1.36 8.97
N GLY A 537 19.21 0.15 9.41
CA GLY A 537 19.65 -0.43 10.68
C GLY A 537 21.15 -0.73 10.74
N ASP A 538 21.74 -1.19 9.62
CA ASP A 538 23.18 -1.40 9.45
C ASP A 538 23.99 -0.11 9.72
N ARG A 539 23.38 1.07 9.55
CA ARG A 539 24.05 2.36 9.83
C ARG A 539 23.96 2.80 11.29
N VAL A 540 23.11 2.15 12.08
CA VAL A 540 22.84 2.50 13.48
C VAL A 540 23.79 1.76 14.42
N ILE A 541 24.10 0.49 14.12
CA ILE A 541 25.05 -0.33 14.87
C ILE A 541 26.42 -0.32 14.19
N ARG A 542 27.52 -0.38 14.96
CA ARG A 542 28.88 -0.52 14.43
C ARG A 542 29.22 -1.99 14.23
N ASP A 543 30.10 -2.30 13.28
CA ASP A 543 30.41 -3.61 12.69
C ASP A 543 30.70 -4.81 13.65
N ASP A 544 30.66 -4.65 14.97
CA ASP A 544 30.85 -5.71 15.98
C ASP A 544 29.82 -5.71 17.14
N ASP A 545 28.82 -4.80 17.16
CA ASP A 545 27.80 -4.75 18.22
C ASP A 545 26.60 -5.64 17.84
N TYR A 546 26.13 -6.48 18.77
CA TYR A 546 24.91 -7.26 18.59
C TYR A 546 23.90 -6.86 19.66
N LEU A 547 22.64 -6.68 19.25
CA LEU A 547 21.55 -6.47 20.20
C LEU A 547 21.41 -7.70 21.11
N ALA A 548 21.49 -7.48 22.42
CA ALA A 548 21.26 -8.54 23.41
C ALA A 548 19.80 -8.52 23.91
N GLU A 549 19.25 -9.69 24.26
CA GLU A 549 17.89 -9.77 24.82
C GLU A 549 17.78 -9.00 26.15
N GLU A 550 18.86 -8.95 26.94
CA GLU A 550 18.93 -8.21 28.19
C GLU A 550 18.80 -6.69 27.98
N GLU A 551 19.30 -6.17 26.87
CA GLU A 551 19.26 -4.74 26.53
C GLU A 551 17.81 -4.28 26.28
N VAL A 552 17.04 -5.11 25.58
CA VAL A 552 15.61 -4.89 25.35
C VAL A 552 14.81 -4.86 26.65
N ASN A 553 15.12 -5.77 27.58
CA ASN A 553 14.50 -5.76 28.91
C ASN A 553 14.88 -4.48 29.68
N GLY A 554 16.12 -4.01 29.53
CA GLY A 554 16.57 -2.72 30.08
C GLY A 554 15.74 -1.54 29.57
N TRP A 555 15.50 -1.45 28.26
CA TRP A 555 14.67 -0.40 27.66
C TRP A 555 13.24 -0.39 28.20
N ILE A 556 12.62 -1.57 28.28
CA ILE A 556 11.25 -1.72 28.79
C ILE A 556 11.16 -1.28 30.26
N GLU A 557 12.12 -1.69 31.10
CA GLU A 557 12.13 -1.29 32.51
C GLU A 557 12.41 0.21 32.69
N MET A 558 13.31 0.80 31.89
CA MET A 558 13.48 2.26 31.85
C MET A 558 12.17 2.98 31.50
N ALA A 559 11.42 2.49 30.52
CA ALA A 559 10.14 3.09 30.12
C ALA A 559 9.05 2.96 31.19
N LYS A 560 8.99 1.84 31.92
CA LYS A 560 8.04 1.65 33.03
C LYS A 560 8.36 2.54 34.23
N THR A 561 9.65 2.78 34.50
CA THR A 561 10.12 3.47 35.70
C THR A 561 10.37 4.96 35.50
N ALA A 562 10.43 5.44 34.26
CA ALA A 562 10.35 6.87 33.98
C ALA A 562 9.10 7.45 34.67
N ALA A 563 9.17 8.66 35.22
CA ALA A 563 8.01 9.33 35.84
C ALA A 563 7.45 10.30 34.82
#